data_AF-A0A397S6K0-F1
#
_entry.id   AF-A0A397S6K0-F1
#
_cell.length_a   1.000
_cell.length_b   1.000
_cell.length_c   1.000
_cell.angle_alpha   90.00
_cell.angle_beta   90.00
_cell.angle_gamma   90.00
#
_symmetry.space_group_name_H-M   'P 1'
#
loop_
_entity.id
_entity.type
_entity.pdbx_description
1 polymer ?
#
loop_
_entity_poly.entity_id
_entity_poly.type
_entity_poly.pdbx_seq_one_letter_code
_entity_poly.pdbx_strand_id
1 'polypeptide(L)'
;ILEQRRLKLARQFLHVKDVLVKQHQRALRDSTAKRSHIQQTLRLAEKNRNTILQRLVEQCAQEVARCKEVARQQQLKNQEEIDRRRADLERRQRATAARRAKLLTVPKSRIFSNEMTIPPTREEAAVIIQTHWRFRQLSKAIKTYRSFGISVHTIENMSFHDTVGLLQNPAVIQANGKLLQKARKASPLTCGAKKYKNPSRVFLSAYMIVSHTKEILADIGHHERKLLTSAKIMLRELEQWFNEINDEPNKIHVNHLLSFLSAWDTYYNDFNTWKSKDSEKLASNLIAHYVELEKLWNTVKTQANAETEWRMNIVQQQEEIRRKIRNLGGDETISKLERVLRRLKEKLPNESGNETD
;
A
#
# COMPACT_ATOMS: atom_id res chain seq x y z
N ILE A 1 -96.33 11.57 -41.05
CA ILE A 1 -95.34 10.45 -40.91
C ILE A 1 -93.96 10.83 -41.46
N LEU A 2 -93.84 11.37 -42.69
CA LEU A 2 -92.54 11.71 -43.30
C LEU A 2 -91.79 12.85 -42.58
N GLU A 3 -92.47 13.93 -42.17
CA GLU A 3 -91.82 15.03 -41.44
C GLU A 3 -91.27 14.62 -40.08
N GLN A 4 -91.97 13.78 -39.34
CA GLN A 4 -91.50 13.24 -38.06
C GLN A 4 -90.21 12.40 -38.24
N ARG A 5 -90.12 11.62 -39.32
CA ARG A 5 -88.87 10.91 -39.67
C ARG A 5 -87.75 11.89 -40.04
N ARG A 6 -88.05 12.95 -40.78
CA ARG A 6 -87.07 14.00 -41.15
C ARG A 6 -86.51 14.72 -39.91
N LEU A 7 -87.36 15.06 -38.96
CA LEU A 7 -86.95 15.68 -37.68
C LEU A 7 -86.14 14.72 -36.80
N LYS A 8 -86.50 13.42 -36.78
CA LYS A 8 -85.74 12.41 -36.03
C LYS A 8 -84.32 12.24 -36.61
N LEU A 9 -84.19 12.19 -37.93
CA LEU A 9 -82.90 12.14 -38.62
C LEU A 9 -82.07 13.41 -38.38
N ALA A 10 -82.69 14.59 -38.41
CA ALA A 10 -82.01 15.86 -38.11
C ALA A 10 -81.48 15.89 -36.65
N ARG A 11 -82.27 15.41 -35.68
CA ARG A 11 -81.84 15.28 -34.27
C ARG A 11 -80.71 14.28 -34.12
N GLN A 12 -80.76 13.12 -34.78
CA GLN A 12 -79.68 12.14 -34.78
C GLN A 12 -78.40 12.72 -35.39
N PHE A 13 -78.51 13.46 -36.49
CA PHE A 13 -77.37 14.12 -37.12
C PHE A 13 -76.72 15.17 -36.20
N LEU A 14 -77.53 16.00 -35.52
CA LEU A 14 -77.03 16.96 -34.52
C LEU A 14 -76.37 16.26 -33.33
N HIS A 15 -76.95 15.15 -32.86
CA HIS A 15 -76.36 14.37 -31.78
C HIS A 15 -75.02 13.75 -32.17
N VAL A 16 -74.91 13.18 -33.38
CA VAL A 16 -73.64 12.65 -33.90
C VAL A 16 -72.59 13.75 -34.00
N LYS A 17 -72.95 14.94 -34.48
CA LYS A 17 -72.04 16.10 -34.50
C LYS A 17 -71.57 16.50 -33.10
N ASP A 18 -72.47 16.57 -32.12
CA ASP A 18 -72.13 16.89 -30.73
C ASP A 18 -71.20 15.84 -30.10
N VAL A 19 -71.45 14.56 -30.36
CA VAL A 19 -70.59 13.45 -29.90
C VAL A 19 -69.20 13.54 -30.54
N LEU A 20 -69.09 13.82 -31.84
CA LEU A 20 -67.81 13.99 -32.52
C LEU A 20 -67.02 15.19 -31.96
N VAL A 21 -67.69 16.31 -31.70
CA VAL A 21 -67.06 17.49 -31.08
C VAL A 21 -66.55 17.15 -29.67
N LYS A 22 -67.36 16.45 -28.86
CA LYS A 22 -66.96 16.00 -27.52
C LYS A 22 -65.81 15.00 -27.54
N GLN A 23 -65.79 14.07 -28.48
CA GLN A 23 -64.65 13.16 -28.69
C GLN A 23 -63.39 13.93 -29.06
N HIS A 24 -63.48 14.88 -30.00
CA HIS A 24 -62.35 15.70 -30.41
C HIS A 24 -61.79 16.54 -29.24
N GLN A 25 -62.67 17.14 -28.43
CA GLN A 25 -62.27 17.89 -27.24
C GLN A 25 -61.62 16.99 -26.18
N ARG A 26 -62.10 15.76 -25.98
CA ARG A 26 -61.46 14.78 -25.09
C ARG A 26 -60.07 14.39 -25.59
N ALA A 27 -59.94 14.09 -26.89
CA ALA A 27 -58.65 13.75 -27.49
C ALA A 27 -57.63 14.91 -27.36
N LEU A 28 -58.06 16.16 -27.53
CA LEU A 28 -57.21 17.33 -27.29
C LEU A 28 -56.77 17.44 -25.83
N ARG A 29 -57.68 17.26 -24.87
CA ARG A 29 -57.38 17.29 -23.43
C ARG A 29 -56.43 16.16 -23.01
N ASP A 30 -56.61 14.96 -23.54
CA ASP A 30 -55.72 13.83 -23.26
C ASP A 30 -54.32 14.08 -23.84
N SER A 31 -54.23 14.69 -25.04
CA SER A 31 -52.97 15.06 -25.66
C SER A 31 -52.23 16.15 -24.86
N THR A 32 -52.94 17.18 -24.38
CA THR A 32 -52.34 18.23 -23.54
C THR A 32 -51.92 17.69 -22.17
N ALA A 33 -52.72 16.83 -21.55
CA ALA A 33 -52.36 16.17 -20.29
C ALA A 33 -51.11 15.30 -20.43
N LYS A 34 -51.01 14.50 -21.51
CA LYS A 34 -49.81 13.71 -21.82
C LYS A 34 -48.58 14.59 -22.03
N ARG A 35 -48.69 15.68 -22.80
CA ARG A 35 -47.58 16.63 -22.98
C ARG A 35 -47.14 17.28 -21.67
N SER A 36 -48.07 17.69 -20.83
CA SER A 36 -47.78 18.27 -19.51
C SER A 36 -47.05 17.26 -18.60
N HIS A 37 -47.50 16.00 -18.59
CA HIS A 37 -46.87 14.94 -17.80
C HIS A 37 -45.44 14.63 -18.27
N ILE A 38 -45.21 14.58 -19.60
CA ILE A 38 -43.87 14.41 -20.18
C ILE A 38 -42.97 15.57 -19.78
N GLN A 39 -43.44 16.82 -19.88
CA GLN A 39 -42.67 18.00 -19.48
C GLN A 39 -42.33 17.99 -17.98
N GLN A 40 -43.26 17.58 -17.12
CA GLN A 40 -43.02 17.48 -15.68
C GLN A 40 -41.98 16.39 -15.36
N THR A 41 -42.06 15.25 -16.02
CA THR A 41 -41.10 14.15 -15.88
C THR A 41 -39.70 14.57 -16.34
N LEU A 42 -39.61 15.29 -17.45
CA LEU A 42 -38.35 15.81 -17.98
C LEU A 42 -37.71 16.82 -17.03
N ARG A 43 -38.49 17.77 -16.48
CA ARG A 43 -38.02 18.72 -15.46
C ARG A 43 -37.52 18.01 -14.19
N LEU A 44 -38.20 16.95 -13.76
CA LEU A 44 -37.77 16.16 -12.61
C LEU A 44 -36.45 15.44 -12.90
N ALA A 45 -36.30 14.86 -14.09
CA ALA A 45 -35.07 14.21 -14.53
C ALA A 45 -33.88 15.20 -14.60
N GLU A 46 -34.11 16.40 -15.15
CA GLU A 46 -33.10 17.47 -15.17
C GLU A 46 -32.70 17.90 -13.76
N LYS A 47 -33.66 18.09 -12.86
CA LYS A 47 -33.39 18.43 -11.46
C LYS A 47 -32.58 17.33 -10.78
N ASN A 48 -32.95 16.06 -10.94
CA ASN A 48 -32.23 14.92 -10.37
C ASN A 48 -30.79 14.83 -10.91
N ARG A 49 -30.61 14.97 -12.23
CA ARG A 49 -29.28 15.01 -12.87
C ARG A 49 -28.43 16.14 -12.28
N ASN A 50 -28.99 17.35 -12.18
CA ASN A 50 -28.26 18.50 -11.63
C ASN A 50 -27.87 18.30 -10.17
N THR A 51 -28.75 17.67 -9.37
CA THR A 51 -28.47 17.36 -7.96
C THR A 51 -27.32 16.34 -7.83
N ILE A 52 -27.29 15.32 -8.70
CA ILE A 52 -26.20 14.33 -8.74
C ILE A 52 -24.88 14.99 -9.14
N LEU A 53 -24.90 15.86 -10.16
CA LEU A 53 -23.71 16.58 -10.62
C LEU A 53 -23.18 17.51 -9.53
N GLN A 54 -24.04 18.23 -8.80
CA GLN A 54 -23.64 19.08 -7.68
C GLN A 54 -22.95 18.27 -6.58
N ARG A 55 -23.52 17.13 -6.18
CA ARG A 55 -22.89 16.24 -5.18
C ARG A 55 -21.52 15.75 -5.63
N LEU A 56 -21.36 15.42 -6.91
CA LEU A 56 -20.10 14.93 -7.45
C LEU A 56 -19.04 16.05 -7.47
N VAL A 57 -19.45 17.27 -7.85
CA VAL A 57 -18.58 18.46 -7.77
C VAL A 57 -18.16 18.75 -6.33
N GLU A 58 -19.08 18.67 -5.37
CA GLU A 58 -18.77 18.85 -3.94
C GLU A 58 -17.78 17.79 -3.43
N GLN A 59 -17.98 16.51 -3.78
CA GLN A 59 -17.06 15.43 -3.41
C GLN A 59 -15.67 15.64 -4.00
N CYS A 60 -15.58 15.94 -5.30
CA CYS A 60 -14.29 16.25 -5.93
C CYS A 60 -13.63 17.47 -5.29
N ALA A 61 -14.38 18.51 -4.94
CA ALA A 61 -13.86 19.69 -4.26
C ALA A 61 -13.28 19.34 -2.88
N GLN A 62 -13.97 18.51 -2.11
CA GLN A 62 -13.50 18.03 -0.80
C GLN A 62 -12.22 17.17 -0.91
N GLU A 63 -12.17 16.26 -1.88
CA GLU A 63 -10.98 15.43 -2.13
C GLU A 63 -9.78 16.29 -2.54
N VAL A 64 -9.98 17.25 -3.46
CA VAL A 64 -8.93 18.18 -3.88
C VAL A 64 -8.46 19.05 -2.71
N ALA A 65 -9.37 19.52 -1.85
CA ALA A 65 -9.01 20.28 -0.66
C ALA A 65 -8.15 19.43 0.31
N ARG A 66 -8.53 18.18 0.54
CA ARG A 66 -7.74 17.24 1.36
C ARG A 66 -6.35 17.00 0.76
N CYS A 67 -6.26 16.73 -0.54
CA CYS A 67 -4.98 16.53 -1.23
C CYS A 67 -4.08 17.77 -1.15
N LYS A 68 -4.65 18.97 -1.30
CA LYS A 68 -3.91 20.23 -1.12
C LYS A 68 -3.38 20.40 0.29
N GLU A 69 -4.16 20.07 1.32
CA GLU A 69 -3.70 20.16 2.71
C GLU A 69 -2.57 19.16 2.99
N VAL A 70 -2.68 17.92 2.50
CA VAL A 70 -1.59 16.92 2.62
C VAL A 70 -0.33 17.40 1.90
N ALA A 71 -0.47 17.97 0.69
CA ALA A 71 0.66 18.54 -0.05
C ALA A 71 1.32 19.69 0.72
N ARG A 72 0.53 20.60 1.31
CA ARG A 72 1.03 21.72 2.13
C ARG A 72 1.77 21.22 3.36
N GLN A 73 1.23 20.23 4.08
CA GLN A 73 1.90 19.62 5.24
C GLN A 73 3.21 18.93 4.86
N GLN A 74 3.24 18.24 3.71
CA GLN A 74 4.45 17.61 3.23
C GLN A 74 5.51 18.64 2.83
N GLN A 75 5.09 19.75 2.19
CA GLN A 75 5.98 20.85 1.83
C GLN A 75 6.59 21.49 3.09
N LEU A 76 5.80 21.73 4.13
CA LEU A 76 6.29 22.26 5.40
C LEU A 76 7.34 21.33 6.04
N LYS A 77 7.05 20.02 6.11
CA LYS A 77 7.99 19.02 6.66
C LYS A 77 9.29 18.96 5.86
N ASN A 78 9.19 18.99 4.53
CA ASN A 78 10.37 19.00 3.66
C ASN A 78 11.20 20.28 3.88
N GLN A 79 10.55 21.44 4.02
CA GLN A 79 11.22 22.71 4.27
C GLN A 79 11.95 22.69 5.63
N GLU A 80 11.28 22.23 6.69
CA GLU A 80 11.91 22.05 8.01
C GLU A 80 13.13 21.12 7.94
N GLU A 81 13.07 20.05 7.16
CA GLU A 81 14.20 19.14 6.99
C GLU A 81 15.36 19.79 6.21
N ILE A 82 15.06 20.55 5.16
CA ILE A 82 16.05 21.33 4.40
C ILE A 82 16.72 22.38 5.30
N ASP A 83 15.95 23.11 6.10
CA ASP A 83 16.46 24.14 7.00
C ASP A 83 17.34 23.52 8.10
N ARG A 84 16.94 22.35 8.65
CA ARG A 84 17.80 21.58 9.57
C ARG A 84 19.12 21.17 8.92
N ARG A 85 19.10 20.66 7.68
CA ARG A 85 20.31 20.29 6.94
C ARG A 85 21.20 21.50 6.64
N ARG A 86 20.59 22.64 6.28
CA ARG A 86 21.31 23.91 6.03
C ARG A 86 21.97 24.42 7.32
N ALA A 87 21.25 24.41 8.44
CA ALA A 87 21.80 24.82 9.74
C ALA A 87 22.97 23.93 10.20
N ASP A 88 22.89 22.60 9.97
CA ASP A 88 24.00 21.69 10.28
C ASP A 88 25.22 21.95 9.38
N LEU A 89 25.00 22.17 8.08
CA LEU A 89 26.07 22.56 7.14
C LEU A 89 26.74 23.87 7.56
N GLU A 90 25.95 24.89 7.91
CA GLU A 90 26.47 26.18 8.34
C GLU A 90 27.29 26.05 9.65
N ARG A 91 26.82 25.23 10.61
CA ARG A 91 27.57 24.92 11.83
C ARG A 91 28.93 24.29 11.50
N ARG A 92 28.97 23.31 10.59
CA ARG A 92 30.23 22.68 10.13
C ARG A 92 31.15 23.67 9.42
N GLN A 93 30.59 24.56 8.60
CA GLN A 93 31.36 25.61 7.92
C GLN A 93 31.96 26.59 8.91
N ARG A 94 31.20 27.07 9.91
CA ARG A 94 31.71 27.94 10.97
C ARG A 94 32.83 27.28 11.78
N ALA A 95 32.66 26.02 12.17
CA ALA A 95 33.71 25.26 12.87
C ALA A 95 34.99 25.12 12.03
N THR A 96 34.84 24.93 10.71
CA THR A 96 35.97 24.86 9.77
C THR A 96 36.63 26.23 9.56
N ALA A 97 35.85 27.29 9.44
CA ALA A 97 36.35 28.67 9.35
C ALA A 97 37.12 29.08 10.62
N ALA A 98 36.60 28.73 11.80
CA ALA A 98 37.30 28.94 13.07
C ALA A 98 38.63 28.18 13.14
N ARG A 99 38.70 26.95 12.61
CA ARG A 99 39.96 26.21 12.45
C ARG A 99 40.94 26.93 11.53
N ARG A 100 40.49 27.38 10.36
CA ARG A 100 41.33 28.13 9.41
C ARG A 100 41.86 29.43 10.04
N ALA A 101 41.03 30.16 10.77
CA ALA A 101 41.44 31.36 11.49
C ALA A 101 42.52 31.06 12.55
N LYS A 102 42.40 29.95 13.30
CA LYS A 102 43.43 29.51 14.25
C LYS A 102 44.73 29.07 13.58
N LEU A 103 44.67 28.52 12.36
CA LEU A 103 45.87 28.14 11.61
C LEU A 103 46.64 29.35 11.06
N LEU A 104 45.95 30.46 10.77
CA LEU A 104 46.58 31.71 10.31
C LEU A 104 47.44 32.38 11.40
N THR A 105 47.19 32.10 12.68
CA THR A 105 47.98 32.64 13.80
C THR A 105 49.17 31.77 14.18
N VAL A 106 49.32 30.58 13.58
CA VAL A 106 50.44 29.67 13.83
C VAL A 106 51.60 30.00 12.86
N PRO A 107 52.82 30.25 13.35
CA PRO A 107 53.99 30.47 12.49
C PRO A 107 54.23 29.30 11.53
N LYS A 108 54.50 29.59 10.25
CA LYS A 108 54.71 28.58 9.19
C LYS A 108 55.76 27.52 9.55
N SER A 109 56.78 27.87 10.33
CA SER A 109 57.83 26.94 10.81
C SER A 109 57.30 25.81 11.69
N ARG A 110 56.18 25.99 12.39
CA ARG A 110 55.51 24.96 13.21
C ARG A 110 54.44 24.15 12.46
N ILE A 111 54.09 24.55 11.24
CA ILE A 111 53.08 23.86 10.42
C ILE A 111 53.70 22.65 9.70
N PHE A 112 55.00 22.70 9.41
CA PHE A 112 55.73 21.66 8.69
C PHE A 112 56.49 20.67 9.60
N SER A 113 56.58 20.93 10.91
CA SER A 113 57.06 19.92 11.86
C SER A 113 55.94 18.94 12.17
N ASN A 114 56.20 17.64 12.00
CA ASN A 114 55.27 16.53 12.23
C ASN A 114 54.80 16.38 13.70
N GLU A 115 55.17 17.33 14.57
CA GLU A 115 54.97 17.28 16.02
C GLU A 115 53.67 17.93 16.50
N MET A 116 52.98 18.72 15.66
CA MET A 116 51.80 19.46 16.10
C MET A 116 50.50 18.80 15.61
N THR A 117 50.08 17.74 16.29
CA THR A 117 48.68 17.33 16.28
C THR A 117 47.89 18.40 17.04
N ILE A 118 47.25 19.31 16.30
CA ILE A 118 46.33 20.29 16.91
C ILE A 118 45.28 19.48 17.69
N PRO A 119 45.18 19.66 19.02
CA PRO A 119 44.26 18.87 19.81
C PRO A 119 42.83 19.15 19.31
N PRO A 120 42.02 18.10 19.07
CA PRO A 120 40.67 18.27 18.57
C PRO A 120 39.87 19.14 19.55
N THR A 121 39.00 20.00 19.01
CA THR A 121 38.04 20.72 19.84
C THR A 121 37.17 19.73 20.63
N ARG A 122 36.59 20.15 21.76
CA ARG A 122 35.73 19.27 22.59
C ARG A 122 34.63 18.57 21.77
N GLU A 123 34.05 19.28 20.81
CA GLU A 123 33.02 18.74 19.91
C GLU A 123 33.58 17.71 18.93
N GLU A 124 34.74 17.98 18.32
CA GLU A 124 35.42 17.03 17.42
C GLU A 124 35.88 15.79 18.17
N ALA A 125 36.45 15.96 19.37
CA ALA A 125 36.85 14.86 20.24
C ALA A 125 35.63 13.99 20.59
N ALA A 126 34.49 14.61 20.95
CA ALA A 126 33.25 13.88 21.21
C ALA A 126 32.77 13.09 19.98
N VAL A 127 32.81 13.68 18.77
CA VAL A 127 32.45 13.00 17.52
C VAL A 127 33.38 11.82 17.25
N ILE A 128 34.70 12.00 17.40
CA ILE A 128 35.69 10.93 17.20
C ILE A 128 35.43 9.78 18.16
N ILE A 129 35.27 10.07 19.47
CA ILE A 129 35.02 9.07 20.51
C ILE A 129 33.70 8.32 20.24
N GLN A 130 32.61 9.05 19.96
CA GLN A 130 31.31 8.46 19.68
C GLN A 130 31.34 7.58 18.42
N THR A 131 32.02 8.04 17.37
CA THR A 131 32.17 7.31 16.11
C THR A 131 32.96 6.02 16.33
N HIS A 132 34.09 6.09 17.03
CA HIS A 132 34.90 4.93 17.37
C HIS A 132 34.13 3.93 18.24
N TRP A 133 33.38 4.41 19.25
CA TRP A 133 32.52 3.55 20.06
C TRP A 133 31.43 2.87 19.23
N ARG A 134 30.72 3.60 18.36
CA ARG A 134 29.68 3.03 17.48
C ARG A 134 30.26 1.95 16.58
N PHE A 135 31.42 2.18 15.99
CA PHE A 135 32.11 1.21 15.15
C PHE A 135 32.54 -0.02 15.93
N ARG A 136 33.11 0.14 17.14
CA ARG A 136 33.43 -1.00 18.01
C ARG A 136 32.20 -1.85 18.36
N GLN A 137 31.06 -1.21 18.62
CA GLN A 137 29.80 -1.92 18.87
C GLN A 137 29.28 -2.63 17.62
N LEU A 138 29.47 -2.05 16.44
CA LEU A 138 29.14 -2.65 15.17
C LEU A 138 30.01 -3.88 14.88
N SER A 139 31.33 -3.79 15.06
CA SER A 139 32.23 -4.93 14.87
C SER A 139 31.86 -6.11 15.77
N LYS A 140 31.44 -5.86 17.01
CA LYS A 140 30.90 -6.93 17.89
C LYS A 140 29.66 -7.59 17.31
N ALA A 141 28.69 -6.79 16.82
CA ALA A 141 27.48 -7.31 16.21
C ALA A 141 27.75 -8.11 14.93
N ILE A 142 28.71 -7.68 14.11
CA ILE A 142 29.15 -8.40 12.91
C ILE A 142 29.76 -9.76 13.28
N LYS A 143 30.66 -9.81 14.28
CA LYS A 143 31.23 -11.07 14.77
C LYS A 143 30.16 -12.05 15.25
N THR A 144 29.19 -11.56 16.03
CA THR A 144 28.05 -12.38 16.48
C THR A 144 27.17 -12.85 15.33
N TYR A 145 26.95 -12.03 14.30
CA TYR A 145 26.17 -12.47 13.14
C TYR A 145 26.91 -13.54 12.34
N ARG A 146 28.23 -13.36 12.12
CA ARG A 146 29.05 -14.31 11.37
C ARG A 146 29.24 -15.66 12.05
N SER A 147 29.16 -15.74 13.39
CA SER A 147 29.27 -17.02 14.10
C SER A 147 28.14 -18.01 13.74
N PHE A 148 27.06 -17.53 13.10
CA PHE A 148 26.00 -18.39 12.58
C PHE A 148 26.31 -18.97 11.19
N GLY A 149 27.43 -18.60 10.56
CA GLY A 149 27.85 -19.17 9.26
C GLY A 149 26.92 -18.83 8.09
N ILE A 150 26.15 -17.75 8.19
CA ILE A 150 25.19 -17.35 7.16
C ILE A 150 25.94 -16.62 6.03
N SER A 151 25.97 -17.22 4.85
CA SER A 151 26.46 -16.62 3.60
C SER A 151 25.55 -17.03 2.44
N VAL A 152 25.61 -16.31 1.32
CA VAL A 152 24.83 -16.69 0.12
C VAL A 152 25.22 -18.10 -0.32
N HIS A 153 26.52 -18.38 -0.40
CA HIS A 153 27.04 -19.69 -0.80
C HIS A 153 26.62 -20.82 0.14
N THR A 154 26.65 -20.60 1.46
CA THR A 154 26.22 -21.61 2.44
C THR A 154 24.75 -21.95 2.26
N ILE A 155 23.90 -20.95 2.08
CA ILE A 155 22.45 -21.14 1.98
C ILE A 155 22.04 -21.77 0.64
N GLU A 156 22.73 -21.43 -0.46
CA GLU A 156 22.52 -22.07 -1.76
C GLU A 156 22.78 -23.59 -1.75
N ASN A 157 23.71 -24.05 -0.92
CA ASN A 157 24.02 -25.48 -0.79
C ASN A 157 23.14 -26.21 0.24
N MET A 158 22.32 -25.49 1.02
CA MET A 158 21.41 -26.07 2.00
C MET A 158 20.05 -26.37 1.36
N SER A 159 19.34 -27.38 1.87
CA SER A 159 17.95 -27.61 1.47
C SER A 159 17.06 -26.44 1.89
N PHE A 160 15.91 -26.27 1.22
CA PHE A 160 14.95 -25.21 1.59
C PHE A 160 14.48 -25.36 3.04
N HIS A 161 14.15 -26.58 3.47
CA HIS A 161 13.68 -26.85 4.83
C HIS A 161 14.73 -26.46 5.88
N ASP A 162 15.99 -26.86 5.68
CA ASP A 162 17.08 -26.55 6.61
C ASP A 162 17.40 -25.05 6.64
N THR A 163 17.31 -24.40 5.47
CA THR A 163 17.43 -22.94 5.35
C THR A 163 16.36 -22.23 6.18
N VAL A 164 15.10 -22.66 6.08
CA VAL A 164 14.00 -22.09 6.87
C VAL A 164 14.25 -22.31 8.37
N GLY A 165 14.65 -23.52 8.77
CA GLY A 165 14.97 -23.84 10.17
C GLY A 165 16.08 -22.94 10.74
N LEU A 166 17.16 -22.73 9.99
CA LEU A 166 18.27 -21.86 10.38
C LEU A 166 17.82 -20.39 10.52
N LEU A 167 17.09 -19.86 9.52
CA LEU A 167 16.70 -18.45 9.48
C LEU A 167 15.55 -18.11 10.44
N GLN A 168 14.75 -19.09 10.85
CA GLN A 168 13.72 -18.94 11.88
C GLN A 168 14.27 -18.99 13.30
N ASN A 169 15.52 -19.43 13.50
CA ASN A 169 16.15 -19.49 14.81
C ASN A 169 16.10 -18.10 15.50
N PRO A 170 15.51 -17.98 16.71
CA PRO A 170 15.40 -16.70 17.42
C PRO A 170 16.75 -16.01 17.64
N ALA A 171 17.83 -16.78 17.86
CA ALA A 171 19.16 -16.24 18.05
C ALA A 171 19.69 -15.55 16.78
N VAL A 172 19.47 -16.16 15.61
CA VAL A 172 19.82 -15.58 14.30
C VAL A 172 19.04 -14.30 14.05
N ILE A 173 17.71 -14.32 14.28
CA ILE A 173 16.83 -13.16 14.10
C ILE A 173 17.27 -12.00 15.01
N GLN A 174 17.62 -12.30 16.26
CA GLN A 174 18.08 -11.30 17.22
C GLN A 174 19.46 -10.75 16.84
N ALA A 175 20.40 -11.60 16.44
CA ALA A 175 21.74 -11.19 16.03
C ALA A 175 21.67 -10.29 14.78
N ASN A 176 20.87 -10.68 13.78
CA ASN A 176 20.64 -9.86 12.59
C ASN A 176 19.97 -8.52 12.94
N GLY A 177 18.99 -8.52 13.85
CA GLY A 177 18.37 -7.28 14.32
C GLY A 177 19.37 -6.33 14.98
N LYS A 178 20.27 -6.86 15.80
CA LYS A 178 21.37 -6.09 16.41
C LYS A 178 22.33 -5.55 15.34
N LEU A 179 22.72 -6.37 14.35
CA LEU A 179 23.56 -5.96 13.23
C LEU A 179 22.96 -4.75 12.50
N LEU A 180 21.72 -4.87 12.00
CA LEU A 180 21.04 -3.79 11.27
C LEU A 180 20.89 -2.52 12.12
N GLN A 181 20.57 -2.68 13.41
CA GLN A 181 20.46 -1.54 14.32
C GLN A 181 21.80 -0.82 14.51
N LYS A 182 22.88 -1.56 14.71
CA LYS A 182 24.22 -0.98 14.92
C LYS A 182 24.77 -0.38 13.62
N ALA A 183 24.55 -1.02 12.47
CA ALA A 183 24.95 -0.51 11.15
C ALA A 183 24.35 0.88 10.90
N ARG A 184 23.03 1.04 11.15
CA ARG A 184 22.35 2.33 11.04
C ARG A 184 22.88 3.37 12.03
N LYS A 185 23.11 3.00 13.30
CA LYS A 185 23.65 3.91 14.31
C LYS A 185 25.08 4.37 14.02
N ALA A 186 25.85 3.57 13.29
CA ALA A 186 27.22 3.92 12.90
C ALA A 186 27.27 4.87 11.68
N SER A 187 26.20 4.95 10.88
CA SER A 187 26.16 5.86 9.73
C SER A 187 25.85 7.31 10.16
N PRO A 188 26.68 8.29 9.78
CA PRO A 188 26.46 9.71 10.08
C PRO A 188 25.37 10.35 9.20
N LEU A 189 25.00 9.70 8.08
CA LEU A 189 24.03 10.22 7.11
C LEU A 189 22.59 9.74 7.36
N THR A 190 22.39 8.71 8.19
CA THR A 190 21.06 8.15 8.45
C THR A 190 20.36 8.71 9.71
N CYS A 191 20.75 9.90 10.16
CA CYS A 191 20.08 10.64 11.25
C CYS A 191 18.69 11.11 10.81
N GLY A 192 17.71 10.20 10.85
CA GLY A 192 16.34 10.42 10.38
C GLY A 192 15.77 9.13 9.80
N ALA A 193 15.41 8.18 10.66
CA ALA A 193 15.14 6.81 10.25
C ALA A 193 13.76 6.62 9.60
N LYS A 194 13.73 6.07 8.38
CA LYS A 194 12.59 5.25 7.92
C LYS A 194 12.34 4.14 8.95
N LYS A 195 11.10 4.06 9.46
CA LYS A 195 10.69 3.03 10.43
C LYS A 195 10.42 1.73 9.67
N TYR A 196 11.33 0.76 9.77
CA TYR A 196 11.14 -0.58 9.21
C TYR A 196 10.27 -1.42 10.13
N LYS A 197 9.26 -2.08 9.58
CA LYS A 197 8.47 -3.12 10.23
C LYS A 197 9.21 -4.44 10.05
N ASN A 198 9.50 -5.12 11.16
CA ASN A 198 10.17 -6.43 11.17
C ASN A 198 11.47 -6.53 10.33
N PRO A 199 12.43 -5.59 10.48
CA PRO A 199 13.61 -5.50 9.62
C PRO A 199 14.43 -6.80 9.59
N SER A 200 14.58 -7.49 10.73
CA SER A 200 15.37 -8.72 10.78
C SER A 200 14.79 -9.82 9.88
N ARG A 201 13.47 -10.02 9.92
CA ARG A 201 12.81 -11.08 9.13
C ARG A 201 12.81 -10.75 7.65
N VAL A 202 12.55 -9.48 7.31
CA VAL A 202 12.62 -9.01 5.92
C VAL A 202 14.02 -9.20 5.36
N PHE A 203 15.05 -8.81 6.10
CA PHE A 203 16.43 -9.03 5.68
C PHE A 203 16.77 -10.50 5.46
N LEU A 204 16.45 -11.37 6.42
CA LEU A 204 16.76 -12.81 6.30
C LEU A 204 15.99 -13.45 5.13
N SER A 205 14.81 -12.94 4.78
CA SER A 205 14.08 -13.41 3.61
C SER A 205 14.81 -13.15 2.28
N ALA A 206 15.75 -12.20 2.23
CA ALA A 206 16.58 -11.99 1.04
C ALA A 206 17.40 -13.24 0.70
N TYR A 207 17.96 -13.92 1.68
CA TYR A 207 18.69 -15.17 1.46
C TYR A 207 17.79 -16.25 0.87
N MET A 208 16.58 -16.41 1.42
CA MET A 208 15.61 -17.38 0.89
C MET A 208 15.22 -17.04 -0.56
N ILE A 209 14.94 -15.76 -0.86
CA ILE A 209 14.56 -15.29 -2.19
C ILE A 209 15.67 -15.55 -3.22
N VAL A 210 16.94 -15.35 -2.83
CA VAL A 210 18.09 -15.53 -3.73
C VAL A 210 18.43 -17.00 -3.92
N SER A 211 18.50 -17.79 -2.85
CA SER A 211 18.97 -19.18 -2.89
C SER A 211 17.87 -20.17 -3.30
N HIS A 212 16.60 -19.90 -2.97
CA HIS A 212 15.46 -20.79 -3.19
C HIS A 212 14.37 -20.12 -4.03
N THR A 213 14.78 -19.41 -5.09
CA THR A 213 13.86 -18.61 -5.93
C THR A 213 12.70 -19.43 -6.49
N LYS A 214 12.93 -20.67 -6.95
CA LYS A 214 11.90 -21.53 -7.55
C LYS A 214 10.81 -21.94 -6.56
N GLU A 215 11.17 -22.10 -5.28
CA GLU A 215 10.22 -22.51 -4.25
C GLU A 215 9.37 -21.34 -3.74
N ILE A 216 9.90 -20.11 -3.80
CA ILE A 216 9.25 -18.91 -3.25
C ILE A 216 8.50 -18.13 -4.31
N LEU A 217 9.02 -18.06 -5.53
CA LEU A 217 8.46 -17.28 -6.63
C LEU A 217 7.94 -18.24 -7.70
N ALA A 218 6.63 -18.49 -7.67
CA ALA A 218 5.97 -19.40 -8.62
C ALA A 218 6.03 -18.90 -10.09
N ASP A 219 6.03 -17.57 -10.30
CA ASP A 219 6.22 -16.94 -11.61
C ASP A 219 7.12 -15.70 -11.49
N ILE A 220 8.02 -15.50 -12.45
CA ILE A 220 9.03 -14.43 -12.43
C ILE A 220 8.48 -13.21 -13.19
N GLY A 221 7.50 -12.56 -12.57
CA GLY A 221 6.95 -11.29 -13.01
C GLY A 221 7.91 -10.11 -12.80
N HIS A 222 7.49 -8.91 -13.21
CA HIS A 222 8.33 -7.70 -13.10
C HIS A 222 8.72 -7.37 -11.64
N HIS A 223 7.81 -7.57 -10.68
CA HIS A 223 8.05 -7.25 -9.26
C HIS A 223 9.00 -8.26 -8.63
N GLU A 224 8.84 -9.52 -9.00
CA GLU A 224 9.63 -10.67 -8.58
C GLU A 224 11.08 -10.52 -9.09
N ARG A 225 11.27 -10.15 -10.36
CA ARG A 225 12.61 -9.83 -10.92
C ARG A 225 13.26 -8.66 -10.19
N LYS A 226 12.51 -7.59 -9.96
CA LYS A 226 13.01 -6.40 -9.27
C LYS A 226 13.43 -6.74 -7.84
N LEU A 227 12.59 -7.49 -7.11
CA LEU A 227 12.87 -7.96 -5.76
C LEU A 227 14.11 -8.87 -5.70
N LEU A 228 14.22 -9.83 -6.62
CA LEU A 228 15.37 -10.72 -6.71
C LEU A 228 16.66 -9.93 -6.99
N THR A 229 16.58 -8.94 -7.88
CA THR A 229 17.73 -8.09 -8.24
C THR A 229 18.19 -7.24 -7.06
N SER A 230 17.27 -6.55 -6.36
CA SER A 230 17.63 -5.75 -5.19
C SER A 230 18.10 -6.61 -4.01
N ALA A 231 17.57 -7.82 -3.84
CA ALA A 231 18.07 -8.80 -2.85
C ALA A 231 19.52 -9.21 -3.15
N LYS A 232 19.83 -9.60 -4.39
CA LYS A 232 21.20 -9.97 -4.82
C LYS A 232 22.19 -8.84 -4.61
N ILE A 233 21.82 -7.62 -5.02
CA ILE A 233 22.67 -6.43 -4.82
C ILE A 233 22.93 -6.22 -3.32
N MET A 234 21.88 -6.21 -2.50
CA MET A 234 22.02 -6.01 -1.05
C MET A 234 22.93 -7.04 -0.38
N LEU A 235 22.78 -8.32 -0.71
CA LEU A 235 23.63 -9.38 -0.14
C LEU A 235 25.08 -9.27 -0.63
N ARG A 236 25.30 -8.92 -1.89
CA ARG A 236 26.65 -8.67 -2.41
C ARG A 236 27.34 -7.51 -1.71
N GLU A 237 26.65 -6.39 -1.52
CA GLU A 237 27.22 -5.23 -0.80
C GLU A 237 27.52 -5.57 0.67
N LEU A 238 26.72 -6.44 1.30
CA LEU A 238 26.99 -6.96 2.65
C LEU A 238 28.28 -7.81 2.68
N GLU A 239 28.42 -8.74 1.75
CA GLU A 239 29.58 -9.64 1.68
C GLU A 239 30.87 -8.88 1.37
N GLN A 240 30.82 -7.93 0.43
CA GLN A 240 31.94 -7.03 0.14
C GLN A 240 32.35 -6.22 1.38
N TRP A 241 31.39 -5.60 2.05
CA TRP A 241 31.63 -4.88 3.29
C TRP A 241 32.23 -5.79 4.38
N PHE A 242 31.81 -7.05 4.43
CA PHE A 242 32.34 -8.01 5.37
C PHE A 242 33.79 -8.41 5.08
N ASN A 243 34.16 -8.63 3.83
CA ASN A 243 35.53 -9.01 3.47
C ASN A 243 36.54 -7.94 3.89
N GLU A 244 36.22 -6.67 3.69
CA GLU A 244 37.13 -5.56 4.03
C GLU A 244 37.35 -5.39 5.54
N ILE A 245 36.34 -5.72 6.36
CA ILE A 245 36.52 -5.72 7.82
C ILE A 245 37.53 -6.80 8.26
N ASN A 246 37.73 -7.87 7.47
CA ASN A 246 38.75 -8.87 7.79
C ASN A 246 40.15 -8.35 7.49
N ASP A 247 40.30 -7.56 6.43
CA ASP A 247 41.60 -7.05 5.98
C ASP A 247 42.11 -5.94 6.90
N GLU A 248 41.23 -5.04 7.37
CA GLU A 248 41.58 -3.99 8.33
C GLU A 248 40.58 -3.95 9.51
N PRO A 249 40.70 -4.84 10.52
CA PRO A 249 39.71 -5.00 11.60
C PRO A 249 39.48 -3.76 12.48
N ASN A 250 40.37 -2.77 12.39
CA ASN A 250 40.30 -1.50 13.12
C ASN A 250 39.77 -0.33 12.28
N LYS A 251 39.50 -0.53 10.99
CA LYS A 251 38.91 0.50 10.10
C LYS A 251 37.60 -0.03 9.54
N ILE A 252 36.53 0.71 9.79
CA ILE A 252 35.26 0.49 9.08
C ILE A 252 35.24 1.47 7.91
N HIS A 253 35.27 0.92 6.70
CA HIS A 253 35.14 1.72 5.49
C HIS A 253 33.70 2.24 5.37
N VAL A 254 33.53 3.52 5.69
CA VAL A 254 32.20 4.17 5.74
C VAL A 254 31.46 4.06 4.40
N ASN A 255 32.18 4.07 3.29
CA ASN A 255 31.57 3.97 1.95
C ASN A 255 30.81 2.66 1.76
N HIS A 256 31.37 1.51 2.17
CA HIS A 256 30.74 0.20 2.00
C HIS A 256 29.56 0.03 2.94
N LEU A 257 29.65 0.56 4.17
CA LEU A 257 28.49 0.66 5.06
C LEU A 257 27.36 1.48 4.42
N LEU A 258 27.67 2.60 3.75
CA LEU A 258 26.67 3.42 3.07
C LEU A 258 26.07 2.72 1.85
N SER A 259 26.89 2.04 1.04
CA SER A 259 26.42 1.23 -0.10
C SER A 259 25.48 0.13 0.37
N PHE A 260 25.86 -0.62 1.41
CA PHE A 260 25.00 -1.63 2.03
C PHE A 260 23.68 -1.04 2.53
N LEU A 261 23.71 0.07 3.29
CA LEU A 261 22.50 0.69 3.82
C LEU A 261 21.57 1.21 2.70
N SER A 262 22.13 1.73 1.62
CA SER A 262 21.37 2.15 0.42
C SER A 262 20.71 0.96 -0.29
N ALA A 263 21.45 -0.14 -0.46
CA ALA A 263 20.92 -1.37 -1.04
C ALA A 263 19.85 -2.02 -0.15
N TRP A 264 20.04 -2.00 1.17
CA TRP A 264 19.04 -2.44 2.15
C TRP A 264 17.74 -1.64 2.04
N ASP A 265 17.83 -0.31 1.94
CA ASP A 265 16.66 0.55 1.79
C ASP A 265 15.90 0.24 0.51
N THR A 266 16.63 0.00 -0.59
CA THR A 266 16.06 -0.35 -1.89
C THR A 266 15.32 -1.69 -1.82
N TYR A 267 16.00 -2.73 -1.34
CA TYR A 267 15.42 -4.06 -1.15
C TYR A 267 14.19 -4.03 -0.24
N TYR A 268 14.26 -3.34 0.90
CA TYR A 268 13.14 -3.27 1.84
C TYR A 268 11.88 -2.64 1.19
N ASN A 269 12.06 -1.61 0.35
CA ASN A 269 10.93 -0.99 -0.34
C ASN A 269 10.35 -1.90 -1.43
N ASP A 270 11.21 -2.57 -2.20
CA ASP A 270 10.80 -3.53 -3.22
C ASP A 270 10.07 -4.74 -2.58
N PHE A 271 10.57 -5.24 -1.44
CA PHE A 271 9.94 -6.31 -0.68
C PHE A 271 8.53 -5.92 -0.22
N ASN A 272 8.34 -4.72 0.35
CA ASN A 272 7.00 -4.29 0.74
C ASN A 272 6.08 -4.10 -0.46
N THR A 273 6.61 -3.58 -1.57
CA THR A 273 5.82 -3.41 -2.80
C THR A 273 5.34 -4.75 -3.33
N TRP A 274 6.24 -5.74 -3.41
CA TRP A 274 5.91 -7.11 -3.79
C TRP A 274 4.92 -7.74 -2.82
N LYS A 275 5.18 -7.69 -1.51
CA LYS A 275 4.31 -8.24 -0.47
C LYS A 275 2.90 -7.66 -0.51
N SER A 276 2.76 -6.35 -0.72
CA SER A 276 1.45 -5.70 -0.82
C SER A 276 0.66 -6.20 -2.03
N LYS A 277 1.32 -6.37 -3.20
CA LYS A 277 0.68 -6.90 -4.41
C LYS A 277 0.28 -8.36 -4.25
N ASP A 278 1.13 -9.17 -3.65
CA ASP A 278 0.83 -10.57 -3.37
C ASP A 278 -0.35 -10.70 -2.39
N SER A 279 -0.35 -9.89 -1.34
CA SER A 279 -1.46 -9.83 -0.38
C SER A 279 -2.79 -9.39 -1.03
N GLU A 280 -2.75 -8.44 -1.96
CA GLU A 280 -3.93 -8.00 -2.72
C GLU A 280 -4.47 -9.08 -3.66
N LYS A 281 -3.58 -9.83 -4.34
CA LYS A 281 -3.96 -10.95 -5.20
C LYS A 281 -4.59 -12.06 -4.38
N LEU A 282 -3.98 -12.44 -3.25
CA LEU A 282 -4.53 -13.44 -2.34
C LEU A 282 -5.89 -13.02 -1.78
N ALA A 283 -6.03 -11.75 -1.36
CA ALA A 283 -7.31 -11.22 -0.91
C ALA A 283 -8.38 -11.28 -2.01
N SER A 284 -8.03 -10.93 -3.25
CA SER A 284 -8.96 -10.98 -4.39
C SER A 284 -9.41 -12.41 -4.70
N ASN A 285 -8.49 -13.39 -4.62
CA ASN A 285 -8.82 -14.81 -4.78
C ASN A 285 -9.74 -15.32 -3.66
N LEU A 286 -9.48 -14.93 -2.40
CA LEU A 286 -10.36 -15.28 -1.28
C LEU A 286 -11.76 -14.66 -1.42
N ILE A 287 -11.86 -13.42 -1.91
CA ILE A 287 -13.15 -12.79 -2.22
C ILE A 287 -13.87 -13.58 -3.32
N ALA A 288 -13.17 -13.96 -4.40
CA ALA A 288 -13.76 -14.77 -5.47
C ALA A 288 -14.29 -16.11 -4.95
N HIS A 289 -13.49 -16.81 -4.13
CA HIS A 289 -13.90 -18.08 -3.52
C HIS A 289 -15.11 -17.92 -2.59
N TYR A 290 -15.17 -16.84 -1.79
CA TYR A 290 -16.34 -16.52 -0.98
C TYR A 290 -17.59 -16.35 -1.86
N VAL A 291 -17.47 -15.63 -2.98
CA VAL A 291 -18.58 -15.40 -3.92
C VAL A 291 -19.05 -16.71 -4.55
N GLU A 292 -18.15 -17.62 -4.87
CA GLU A 292 -18.50 -18.95 -5.39
C GLU A 292 -19.30 -19.76 -4.36
N LEU A 293 -18.91 -19.72 -3.07
CA LEU A 293 -19.69 -20.34 -1.99
C LEU A 293 -21.08 -19.74 -1.87
N GLU A 294 -21.21 -18.41 -2.01
CA GLU A 294 -22.52 -17.73 -1.99
C GLU A 294 -23.40 -18.15 -3.17
N LYS A 295 -22.82 -18.33 -4.36
CA LYS A 295 -23.54 -18.86 -5.53
C LYS A 295 -23.98 -20.30 -5.30
N LEU A 296 -23.08 -21.15 -4.80
CA LEU A 296 -23.38 -22.54 -4.47
C LEU A 296 -24.54 -22.64 -3.48
N TRP A 297 -24.51 -21.85 -2.41
CA TRP A 297 -25.62 -21.78 -1.46
C TRP A 297 -26.93 -21.39 -2.14
N ASN A 298 -26.92 -20.38 -3.00
CA ASN A 298 -28.12 -19.97 -3.73
C ASN A 298 -28.68 -21.05 -4.67
N THR A 299 -27.83 -21.94 -5.20
CA THR A 299 -28.28 -23.09 -6.01
C THR A 299 -28.83 -24.22 -5.16
N VAL A 300 -28.22 -24.48 -3.99
CA VAL A 300 -28.55 -25.65 -3.16
C VAL A 300 -29.69 -25.35 -2.17
N LYS A 301 -29.92 -24.09 -1.79
CA LYS A 301 -30.90 -23.69 -0.75
C LYS A 301 -32.35 -24.16 -0.98
N THR A 302 -32.74 -24.54 -2.19
CA THR A 302 -34.07 -25.04 -2.53
C THR A 302 -34.22 -26.56 -2.35
N GLN A 303 -33.14 -27.28 -2.07
CA GLN A 303 -33.17 -28.73 -1.84
C GLN A 303 -33.59 -29.05 -0.40
N ALA A 304 -34.40 -30.10 -0.22
CA ALA A 304 -35.01 -30.46 1.07
C ALA A 304 -34.00 -30.71 2.22
N ASN A 305 -32.78 -31.16 1.90
CA ASN A 305 -31.73 -31.48 2.88
C ASN A 305 -30.61 -30.42 2.95
N ALA A 306 -30.74 -29.31 2.21
CA ALA A 306 -29.71 -28.29 2.10
C ALA A 306 -29.38 -27.61 3.43
N GLU A 307 -30.39 -27.45 4.28
CA GLU A 307 -30.25 -26.72 5.54
C GLU A 307 -29.46 -27.50 6.58
N THR A 308 -29.59 -28.83 6.59
CA THR A 308 -28.93 -29.73 7.55
C THR A 308 -27.54 -30.15 7.10
N GLU A 309 -27.32 -30.41 5.81
CA GLU A 309 -26.03 -30.93 5.32
C GLU A 309 -25.07 -29.85 4.80
N TRP A 310 -25.58 -28.80 4.14
CA TRP A 310 -24.75 -27.85 3.40
C TRP A 310 -24.55 -26.52 4.13
N ARG A 311 -25.60 -26.04 4.81
CA ARG A 311 -25.59 -24.71 5.45
C ARG A 311 -24.47 -24.56 6.47
N MET A 312 -24.30 -25.54 7.37
CA MET A 312 -23.28 -25.47 8.42
C MET A 312 -21.86 -25.36 7.83
N ASN A 313 -21.54 -26.20 6.85
CA ASN A 313 -20.23 -26.24 6.22
C ASN A 313 -19.93 -24.95 5.43
N ILE A 314 -20.91 -24.45 4.68
CA ILE A 314 -20.76 -23.22 3.90
C ILE A 314 -20.57 -22.02 4.83
N VAL A 315 -21.37 -21.89 5.90
CA VAL A 315 -21.23 -20.77 6.85
C VAL A 315 -19.87 -20.83 7.55
N GLN A 316 -19.42 -22.00 7.98
CA GLN A 316 -18.10 -22.16 8.60
C GLN A 316 -16.97 -21.75 7.65
N GLN A 317 -17.00 -22.21 6.39
CA GLN A 317 -16.00 -21.82 5.39
C GLN A 317 -16.03 -20.32 5.09
N GLN A 318 -17.23 -19.72 4.99
CA GLN A 318 -17.40 -18.28 4.80
C GLN A 318 -16.81 -17.47 5.96
N GLU A 319 -17.01 -17.90 7.21
CA GLU A 319 -16.41 -17.26 8.38
C GLU A 319 -14.88 -17.37 8.39
N GLU A 320 -14.34 -18.54 8.06
CA GLU A 320 -12.90 -18.74 7.91
C GLU A 320 -12.29 -17.84 6.85
N ILE A 321 -12.92 -17.74 5.68
CA ILE A 321 -12.47 -16.87 4.60
C ILE A 321 -12.55 -15.40 5.02
N ARG A 322 -13.63 -14.97 5.69
CA ARG A 322 -13.76 -13.60 6.24
C ARG A 322 -12.64 -13.27 7.24
N ARG A 323 -12.31 -14.20 8.14
CA ARG A 323 -11.19 -14.03 9.08
C ARG A 323 -9.86 -13.87 8.35
N LYS A 324 -9.59 -14.71 7.33
CA LYS A 324 -8.37 -14.63 6.50
C LYS A 324 -8.29 -13.29 5.75
N ILE A 325 -9.39 -12.83 5.14
CA ILE A 325 -9.45 -11.53 4.45
C ILE A 325 -9.17 -10.37 5.41
N ARG A 326 -9.77 -10.39 6.62
CA ARG A 326 -9.52 -9.38 7.66
C ARG A 326 -8.04 -9.30 8.01
N ASN A 327 -7.40 -10.45 8.19
CA ASN A 327 -6.00 -10.53 8.60
C ASN A 327 -5.03 -10.05 7.49
N LEU A 328 -5.39 -10.23 6.22
CA LEU A 328 -4.54 -9.85 5.08
C LEU A 328 -4.57 -8.36 4.75
N GLY A 329 -5.76 -7.74 4.77
CA GLY A 329 -5.96 -6.39 4.25
C GLY A 329 -6.87 -5.50 5.08
N GLY A 330 -7.16 -5.89 6.32
CA GLY A 330 -7.95 -5.09 7.27
C GLY A 330 -9.37 -4.81 6.80
N ASP A 331 -9.97 -3.75 7.38
CA ASP A 331 -11.37 -3.39 7.16
C ASP A 331 -11.66 -2.88 5.74
N GLU A 332 -10.66 -2.31 5.07
CA GLU A 332 -10.80 -1.86 3.67
C GLU A 332 -11.11 -3.02 2.73
N THR A 333 -10.42 -4.15 2.93
CA THR A 333 -10.61 -5.35 2.10
C THR A 333 -11.94 -6.04 2.41
N ILE A 334 -12.39 -6.02 3.67
CA ILE A 334 -13.76 -6.44 4.03
C ILE A 334 -14.81 -5.55 3.36
N SER A 335 -14.61 -4.23 3.36
CA SER A 335 -15.51 -3.30 2.68
C SER A 335 -15.57 -3.56 1.16
N LYS A 336 -14.48 -4.07 0.57
CA LYS A 336 -14.45 -4.54 -0.83
C LYS A 336 -15.30 -5.80 -0.98
N LEU A 337 -15.16 -6.81 -0.10
CA LEU A 337 -16.01 -8.00 -0.08
C LEU A 337 -17.50 -7.64 0.04
N GLU A 338 -17.87 -6.79 0.98
CA GLU A 338 -19.27 -6.38 1.19
C GLU A 338 -19.86 -5.64 -0.02
N ARG A 339 -19.06 -4.83 -0.73
CA ARG A 339 -19.48 -4.21 -2.00
C ARG A 339 -19.74 -5.26 -3.07
N VAL A 340 -18.89 -6.28 -3.18
CA VAL A 340 -19.07 -7.37 -4.14
C VAL A 340 -20.34 -8.18 -3.81
N LEU A 341 -20.57 -8.48 -2.53
CA LEU A 341 -21.77 -9.20 -2.08
C LEU A 341 -23.07 -8.41 -2.33
N ARG A 342 -23.08 -7.10 -2.08
CA ARG A 342 -24.23 -6.24 -2.42
C ARG A 342 -24.59 -6.31 -3.89
N ARG A 343 -23.59 -6.18 -4.77
CA ARG A 343 -23.78 -6.29 -6.23
C ARG A 343 -24.26 -7.66 -6.68
N LEU A 344 -23.90 -8.74 -5.98
CA LEU A 344 -24.40 -10.08 -6.28
C LEU A 344 -25.87 -10.21 -5.91
N LYS A 345 -26.27 -9.71 -4.74
CA LYS A 345 -27.68 -9.69 -4.31
C LYS A 345 -28.55 -8.88 -5.26
N GLU A 346 -28.08 -7.75 -5.76
CA GLU A 346 -28.79 -6.92 -6.76
C GLU A 346 -28.98 -7.64 -8.11
N LYS A 347 -28.09 -8.58 -8.47
CA LYS A 347 -28.15 -9.32 -9.73
C LYS A 347 -28.99 -10.61 -9.67
N LEU A 348 -29.24 -11.12 -8.46
CA LEU A 348 -30.16 -12.23 -8.24
C LEU A 348 -31.57 -11.61 -8.23
N PRO A 349 -32.44 -11.91 -9.21
CA PRO A 349 -33.81 -11.43 -9.17
C PRO A 349 -34.48 -11.94 -7.88
N ASN A 350 -35.25 -11.06 -7.24
CA ASN A 350 -36.15 -11.44 -6.15
C ASN A 350 -37.16 -12.47 -6.69
N GLU A 351 -36.84 -13.77 -6.57
CA GLU A 351 -37.84 -14.83 -6.58
C GLU A 351 -38.57 -14.85 -5.23
N SER A 352 -39.26 -13.76 -4.96
CA SER A 352 -40.35 -13.72 -4.00
C SER A 352 -41.60 -13.33 -4.80
N GLY A 353 -42.15 -14.33 -5.52
CA GLY A 353 -43.55 -14.30 -5.93
C GLY A 353 -44.41 -14.15 -4.67
N ASN A 354 -45.39 -13.25 -4.66
CA ASN A 354 -46.72 -13.52 -5.20
C ASN A 354 -47.23 -14.92 -4.80
N GLU A 355 -47.54 -15.07 -3.51
CA GLU A 355 -48.57 -15.99 -3.03
C GLU A 355 -49.45 -15.24 -2.03
N THR A 356 -50.49 -14.59 -2.54
CA THR A 356 -51.81 -14.46 -1.90
C THR A 356 -52.77 -13.98 -2.98
N ASP A 357 -53.39 -14.94 -3.68
CA ASP A 357 -54.78 -14.85 -4.09
C ASP A 357 -55.59 -15.73 -3.13
#